data_AF-A0A0H5Q070-F1
#
_entry.id   AF-A0A0H5Q070-F1
#
_cell.length_a   1.000
_cell.length_b   1.000
_cell.length_c   1.000
_cell.angle_alpha   90.00
_cell.angle_beta   90.00
_cell.angle_gamma   90.00
#
_symmetry.space_group_name_H-M   'P 1'
#
loop_
_entity.id
_entity.type
_entity.pdbx_description
1 polymer ?
#
loop_
_entity_poly.entity_id
_entity_poly.type
_entity_poly.pdbx_seq_one_letter_code
_entity_poly.pdbx_strand_id
1 'polypeptide(L)'
;MPTPTEQKIFDFLDRLDAMGQPIPTIRAIREETRVSPNAIAPAIKEWKARKEEAKAKEITERSSQILGETVSKQLDDAFEAIRALVVQSTKDTLATFEAEDKKRAEIALQREAELHTRALDAEMKSDQLLIEKGALAAQLAQETELRKAKEKEIENLRKLRDELEFALEEAKKALQKSSEDIKSLRKQLKEKNEQPNGQLF
;
A
#
# COMPACT_ATOMS: atom_id res chain seq x y z
N MET A 1 -73.39 -30.96 -38.70
CA MET A 1 -73.32 -32.44 -38.61
C MET A 1 -73.50 -32.98 -40.01
N PRO A 2 -72.56 -33.78 -40.55
CA PRO A 2 -72.69 -34.35 -41.89
C PRO A 2 -73.86 -35.32 -41.97
N THR A 3 -74.53 -35.35 -43.11
CA THR A 3 -75.56 -36.35 -43.39
C THR A 3 -74.93 -37.74 -43.52
N PRO A 4 -75.69 -38.83 -43.29
CA PRO A 4 -75.17 -40.21 -43.46
C PRO A 4 -74.60 -40.49 -44.86
N THR A 5 -75.07 -39.72 -45.84
CA THR A 5 -74.66 -39.74 -47.23
C THR A 5 -73.32 -39.03 -47.46
N GLU A 6 -73.10 -37.88 -46.83
CA GLU A 6 -71.82 -37.15 -46.85
C GLU A 6 -70.74 -37.91 -46.08
N GLN A 7 -71.10 -38.57 -44.98
CA GLN A 7 -70.15 -39.33 -44.16
C GLN A 7 -69.48 -40.44 -44.97
N LYS A 8 -70.24 -41.18 -45.80
CA LYS A 8 -69.66 -42.21 -46.69
C LYS A 8 -68.66 -41.64 -47.71
N ILE A 9 -68.89 -40.42 -48.16
CA ILE A 9 -67.97 -39.72 -49.08
C ILE A 9 -66.73 -39.26 -48.32
N PHE A 10 -66.89 -38.73 -47.10
CA PHE A 10 -65.77 -38.30 -46.26
C PHE A 10 -64.88 -39.49 -45.87
N ASP A 11 -65.44 -40.59 -45.42
CA ASP A 11 -64.68 -41.79 -45.04
C ASP A 11 -63.89 -42.36 -46.23
N PHE A 12 -64.44 -42.28 -47.45
CA PHE A 12 -63.75 -42.68 -48.68
C PHE A 12 -62.61 -41.72 -49.03
N LEU A 13 -62.87 -40.40 -49.00
CA LEU A 13 -61.85 -39.40 -49.28
C LEU A 13 -60.73 -39.40 -48.22
N ASP A 14 -61.05 -39.65 -46.95
CA ASP A 14 -60.06 -39.77 -45.88
C ASP A 14 -59.16 -41.00 -46.05
N ARG A 15 -59.69 -42.14 -46.52
CA ARG A 15 -58.85 -43.29 -46.89
C ARG A 15 -57.92 -42.98 -48.04
N LEU A 16 -58.39 -42.29 -49.07
CA LEU A 16 -57.56 -41.92 -50.22
C LEU A 16 -56.48 -40.91 -49.84
N ASP A 17 -56.83 -39.92 -49.03
CA ASP A 17 -55.91 -38.92 -48.50
C ASP A 17 -54.83 -39.57 -47.62
N ALA A 18 -55.20 -40.56 -46.78
CA ALA A 18 -54.24 -41.34 -46.00
C ALA A 18 -53.29 -42.19 -46.86
N MET A 19 -53.70 -42.55 -48.08
CA MET A 19 -52.86 -43.25 -49.07
C MET A 19 -52.12 -42.28 -50.02
N GLY A 20 -52.27 -40.96 -49.85
CA GLY A 20 -51.67 -39.94 -50.71
C GLY A 20 -52.24 -39.92 -52.14
N GLN A 21 -53.44 -40.48 -52.35
CA GLN A 21 -54.06 -40.55 -53.67
C GLN A 21 -54.83 -39.27 -54.00
N PRO A 22 -54.81 -38.80 -55.26
CA PRO A 22 -55.57 -37.62 -55.67
C PRO A 22 -57.08 -37.87 -55.60
N ILE A 23 -57.85 -36.80 -55.42
CA ILE A 23 -59.31 -36.87 -55.38
C ILE A 23 -59.84 -37.43 -56.71
N PRO A 24 -60.56 -38.57 -56.70
CA PRO A 24 -61.06 -39.19 -57.93
C PRO A 24 -62.19 -38.38 -58.56
N THR A 25 -62.56 -38.74 -59.79
CA THR A 25 -63.71 -38.13 -60.47
C THR A 25 -65.02 -38.44 -59.74
N ILE A 26 -66.05 -37.59 -59.92
CA ILE A 26 -67.39 -37.79 -59.33
C ILE A 26 -67.96 -39.18 -59.66
N ARG A 27 -67.67 -39.69 -60.86
CA ARG A 27 -68.10 -41.02 -61.30
C ARG A 27 -67.46 -42.14 -60.48
N ALA A 28 -66.15 -42.08 -60.24
CA ALA A 28 -65.43 -43.05 -59.42
C ALA A 28 -65.89 -43.01 -57.96
N ILE A 29 -66.12 -41.80 -57.42
CA ILE A 29 -66.65 -41.63 -56.05
C ILE A 29 -68.06 -42.21 -55.95
N ARG A 30 -68.90 -42.03 -56.97
CA ARG A 30 -70.25 -42.61 -57.03
C ARG A 30 -70.22 -44.13 -57.06
N GLU A 31 -69.34 -44.72 -57.87
CA GLU A 31 -69.22 -46.17 -58.01
C GLU A 31 -68.83 -46.83 -56.68
N GLU A 32 -67.94 -46.19 -55.92
CA GLU A 32 -67.48 -46.71 -54.63
C GLU A 32 -68.46 -46.42 -53.48
N THR A 33 -68.97 -45.20 -53.37
CA THR A 33 -69.80 -44.77 -52.23
C THR A 33 -71.28 -45.08 -52.41
N ARG A 34 -71.72 -45.38 -53.65
CA ARG A 34 -73.12 -45.60 -54.06
C ARG A 34 -74.06 -44.44 -53.70
N VAL A 35 -73.54 -43.22 -53.72
CA VAL A 35 -74.25 -41.98 -53.39
C VAL A 35 -74.73 -41.24 -54.66
N SER A 36 -75.78 -40.42 -54.53
CA SER A 36 -76.27 -39.57 -55.63
C SER A 36 -75.19 -38.60 -56.14
N PRO A 37 -74.99 -38.46 -57.47
CA PRO A 37 -74.00 -37.54 -58.06
C PRO A 37 -74.12 -36.10 -57.56
N ASN A 38 -75.34 -35.63 -57.32
CA ASN A 38 -75.63 -34.26 -56.89
C ASN A 38 -75.12 -33.96 -55.47
N ALA A 39 -74.94 -34.99 -54.63
CA ALA A 39 -74.43 -34.84 -53.27
C ALA A 39 -72.89 -34.89 -53.20
N ILE A 40 -72.21 -35.34 -54.26
CA ILE A 40 -70.76 -35.59 -54.25
C ILE A 40 -69.95 -34.29 -54.34
N ALA A 41 -70.30 -33.38 -55.27
CA ALA A 41 -69.54 -32.13 -55.44
C ALA A 41 -69.60 -31.20 -54.22
N PRO A 42 -70.77 -30.99 -53.56
CA PRO A 42 -70.84 -30.25 -52.30
C PRO A 42 -70.03 -30.91 -51.18
N ALA A 43 -70.11 -32.24 -51.05
CA ALA A 43 -69.37 -32.99 -50.06
C ALA A 43 -67.85 -32.86 -50.25
N ILE A 44 -67.32 -32.96 -51.48
CA ILE A 44 -65.88 -32.75 -51.74
C ILE A 44 -65.43 -31.36 -51.29
N LYS A 45 -66.24 -30.32 -51.56
CA LYS A 45 -65.93 -28.94 -51.16
C LYS A 45 -65.90 -28.80 -49.63
N GLU A 46 -66.86 -29.39 -48.94
CA GLU A 46 -66.93 -29.35 -47.48
C GLU A 46 -65.83 -30.18 -46.82
N TRP A 47 -65.47 -31.34 -47.39
CA TRP A 47 -64.34 -32.16 -46.94
C TRP A 47 -63.02 -31.39 -47.03
N LYS A 48 -62.75 -30.73 -48.17
CA LYS A 48 -61.58 -29.86 -48.33
C LYS A 48 -61.55 -28.74 -47.30
N ALA A 49 -62.68 -28.06 -47.08
CA ALA A 49 -62.78 -27.00 -46.09
C ALA A 49 -62.50 -27.51 -44.67
N ARG A 50 -63.02 -28.68 -44.29
CA ARG A 50 -62.76 -29.32 -42.99
C ARG A 50 -61.30 -29.72 -42.81
N LYS A 51 -60.64 -30.23 -43.86
CA LYS A 51 -59.21 -30.56 -43.83
C LYS A 51 -58.34 -29.32 -43.64
N GLU A 52 -58.63 -28.24 -44.36
CA GLU A 52 -57.90 -26.98 -44.19
C GLU A 52 -58.14 -26.36 -42.81
N GLU A 53 -59.37 -26.41 -42.29
CA GLU A 53 -59.67 -25.97 -40.92
C GLU A 53 -58.97 -26.83 -39.86
N ALA A 54 -58.90 -28.15 -40.05
CA ALA A 54 -58.18 -29.05 -39.16
C ALA A 54 -56.66 -28.77 -39.15
N LYS A 55 -56.06 -28.55 -40.32
CA LYS A 55 -54.64 -28.17 -40.43
C LYS A 55 -54.37 -26.81 -39.76
N ALA A 56 -55.24 -25.82 -39.97
CA ALA A 56 -55.10 -24.52 -39.34
C ALA A 56 -55.18 -24.61 -37.81
N LYS A 57 -56.08 -25.45 -37.27
CA LYS A 57 -56.17 -25.73 -35.83
C LYS A 57 -54.92 -26.44 -35.30
N GLU A 58 -54.43 -27.45 -36.01
CA GLU A 58 -53.21 -28.17 -35.63
C GLU A 58 -51.98 -27.25 -35.60
N ILE A 59 -51.84 -26.36 -36.59
CA ILE A 59 -50.77 -25.35 -36.61
C ILE A 59 -50.91 -24.42 -35.40
N THR A 60 -52.12 -23.94 -35.11
CA THR A 60 -52.36 -23.01 -33.99
C THR A 60 -52.05 -23.68 -32.64
N GLU A 61 -52.47 -24.93 -32.43
CA GLU A 61 -52.17 -25.70 -31.23
C GLU A 61 -50.67 -25.95 -31.06
N ARG A 62 -49.99 -26.43 -32.11
CA ARG A 62 -48.54 -26.66 -32.06
C ARG A 62 -47.76 -25.37 -31.83
N SER A 63 -48.13 -24.28 -32.49
CA SER A 63 -47.52 -22.97 -32.26
C SER A 63 -47.72 -22.51 -30.82
N SER A 64 -48.90 -22.72 -30.24
CA SER A 64 -49.17 -22.37 -28.84
C SER A 64 -48.34 -23.19 -27.84
N GLN A 65 -48.16 -24.49 -28.09
CA GLN A 65 -47.33 -25.37 -27.26
C GLN A 65 -45.84 -25.00 -27.35
N ILE A 66 -45.33 -24.79 -28.56
CA ILE A 66 -43.92 -24.44 -28.77
C ILE A 66 -43.60 -23.07 -28.16
N LEU A 67 -44.43 -22.06 -28.43
CA LEU A 67 -44.22 -20.70 -27.94
C LEU A 67 -44.44 -20.58 -26.43
N GLY A 68 -45.39 -21.34 -25.85
CA GLY A 68 -45.66 -21.29 -24.42
C GLY A 68 -44.59 -22.00 -23.59
N GLU A 69 -44.27 -23.26 -23.94
CA GLU A 69 -43.50 -24.11 -23.04
C GLU A 69 -41.99 -24.07 -23.31
N THR A 70 -41.59 -23.99 -24.58
CA THR A 70 -40.15 -24.02 -24.94
C THR A 70 -39.50 -22.67 -24.71
N VAL A 71 -40.18 -21.58 -25.11
CA VAL A 71 -39.64 -20.22 -24.93
C VAL A 71 -39.58 -19.85 -23.45
N SER A 72 -40.60 -20.21 -22.65
CA SER A 72 -40.59 -19.95 -21.21
C SER A 72 -39.43 -20.67 -20.52
N LYS A 73 -39.21 -21.96 -20.81
CA LYS A 73 -38.09 -22.72 -20.23
C LYS A 73 -36.73 -22.13 -20.63
N GLN A 74 -36.56 -21.75 -21.89
CA GLN A 74 -35.32 -21.12 -22.35
C GLN A 74 -35.06 -19.76 -21.67
N LEU A 75 -36.12 -18.98 -21.43
CA LEU A 75 -36.01 -17.72 -20.68
C LEU A 75 -35.64 -17.98 -19.22
N ASP A 76 -36.30 -18.94 -18.57
CA ASP A 76 -36.03 -19.30 -17.17
C ASP A 76 -34.57 -19.78 -17.00
N ASP A 77 -34.09 -20.66 -17.89
CA ASP A 77 -32.70 -21.15 -17.89
C ASP A 77 -31.71 -20.00 -18.10
N ALA A 78 -32.01 -19.07 -19.02
CA ALA A 78 -31.17 -17.90 -19.28
C ALA A 78 -31.13 -16.95 -18.07
N PHE A 79 -32.27 -16.70 -17.41
CA PHE A 79 -32.32 -15.89 -16.20
C PHE A 79 -31.57 -16.53 -15.04
N GLU A 80 -31.65 -17.85 -14.88
CA GLU A 80 -30.94 -18.56 -13.84
C GLU A 80 -29.42 -18.55 -14.08
N ALA A 81 -28.99 -18.70 -15.34
CA ALA A 81 -27.58 -18.53 -15.72
C ALA A 81 -27.07 -17.11 -15.44
N ILE A 82 -27.86 -16.08 -15.76
CA ILE A 82 -27.51 -14.68 -15.46
C ILE A 82 -27.41 -14.47 -13.94
N ARG A 83 -28.36 -14.97 -13.16
CA ARG A 83 -28.32 -14.88 -11.69
C ARG A 83 -27.09 -15.55 -11.12
N ALA A 84 -26.76 -16.76 -11.57
CA ALA A 84 -25.57 -17.48 -11.14
C ALA A 84 -24.29 -16.71 -11.48
N LEU A 85 -24.20 -16.16 -12.69
CA LEU A 85 -23.06 -15.35 -13.12
C LEU A 85 -22.91 -14.08 -12.28
N VAL A 86 -24.01 -13.37 -12.03
CA VAL A 86 -24.01 -12.16 -11.19
C VAL A 86 -23.56 -12.51 -9.78
N VAL A 87 -24.13 -13.53 -9.16
CA VAL A 87 -23.73 -13.97 -7.81
C VAL A 87 -22.25 -14.31 -7.75
N GLN A 88 -21.73 -15.02 -8.75
CA GLN A 88 -20.31 -15.36 -8.81
C GLN A 88 -19.43 -14.10 -8.95
N SER A 89 -19.79 -13.20 -9.86
CA SER A 89 -19.12 -11.91 -10.04
C SER A 89 -19.09 -11.08 -8.75
N THR A 90 -20.20 -11.04 -7.99
CA THR A 90 -20.25 -10.32 -6.72
C THR A 90 -19.35 -10.98 -5.67
N LYS A 91 -19.30 -12.31 -5.64
CA LYS A 91 -18.40 -13.05 -4.73
C LYS A 91 -16.93 -12.81 -5.07
N ASP A 92 -16.58 -12.88 -6.35
CA ASP A 92 -15.20 -12.69 -6.81
C ASP A 92 -14.72 -11.26 -6.50
N THR A 93 -15.57 -10.25 -6.75
CA THR A 93 -15.26 -8.86 -6.42
C THR A 93 -15.13 -8.66 -4.91
N LEU A 94 -16.02 -9.23 -4.10
CA LEU A 94 -15.91 -9.16 -2.64
C LEU A 94 -14.60 -9.80 -2.13
N ALA A 95 -14.23 -10.97 -2.67
CA ALA A 95 -12.98 -11.63 -2.33
C ALA A 95 -11.74 -10.78 -2.72
N THR A 96 -11.79 -10.07 -3.85
CA THR A 96 -10.71 -9.15 -4.22
C THR A 96 -10.61 -7.97 -3.26
N PHE A 97 -11.73 -7.36 -2.87
CA PHE A 97 -11.72 -6.26 -1.90
C PHE A 97 -11.22 -6.71 -0.52
N GLU A 98 -11.64 -7.89 -0.04
CA GLU A 98 -11.13 -8.44 1.22
C GLU A 98 -9.62 -8.71 1.18
N ALA A 99 -9.10 -9.21 0.05
CA ALA A 99 -7.68 -9.44 -0.13
C ALA A 99 -6.88 -8.12 -0.17
N GLU A 100 -7.40 -7.09 -0.84
CA GLU A 100 -6.79 -5.76 -0.87
C GLU A 100 -6.84 -5.08 0.50
N ASP A 101 -7.93 -5.22 1.26
CA ASP A 101 -8.04 -4.71 2.62
C ASP A 101 -7.05 -5.36 3.56
N LYS A 102 -6.88 -6.69 3.48
CA LYS A 102 -5.84 -7.40 4.26
C LYS A 102 -4.45 -6.86 3.93
N LYS A 103 -4.11 -6.69 2.64
CA LYS A 103 -2.83 -6.10 2.22
C LYS A 103 -2.66 -4.67 2.74
N ARG A 104 -3.70 -3.83 2.66
CA ARG A 104 -3.67 -2.46 3.18
C ARG A 104 -3.44 -2.43 4.69
N ALA A 105 -4.10 -3.32 5.44
CA ALA A 105 -3.91 -3.45 6.88
C ALA A 105 -2.48 -3.91 7.24
N GLU A 106 -1.94 -4.89 6.52
CA GLU A 106 -0.56 -5.37 6.70
C GLU A 106 0.47 -4.27 6.42
N ILE A 107 0.30 -3.51 5.33
CA ILE A 107 1.18 -2.39 4.99
C ILE A 107 1.09 -1.29 6.05
N ALA A 108 -0.11 -0.99 6.55
CA ALA A 108 -0.30 0.00 7.60
C ALA A 108 0.40 -0.42 8.90
N LEU A 109 0.27 -1.69 9.29
CA LEU A 109 0.94 -2.26 10.46
C LEU A 109 2.47 -2.22 10.34
N GLN A 110 3.00 -2.61 9.17
CA GLN A 110 4.44 -2.55 8.90
C GLN A 110 4.97 -1.12 8.98
N ARG A 111 4.26 -0.17 8.37
CA ARG A 111 4.62 1.25 8.41
C ARG A 111 4.59 1.81 9.83
N GLU A 112 3.61 1.43 10.64
CA GLU A 112 3.53 1.85 12.04
C GLU A 112 4.71 1.30 12.86
N ALA A 113 5.07 0.02 12.66
CA ALA A 113 6.22 -0.59 13.32
C ALA A 113 7.55 0.08 12.92
N GLU A 114 7.72 0.41 11.64
CA GLU A 114 8.89 1.14 11.13
C GLU A 114 8.98 2.56 11.73
N LEU A 115 7.86 3.28 11.79
CA LEU A 115 7.81 4.61 12.39
C LEU A 115 8.11 4.56 13.89
N HIS A 116 7.57 3.59 14.61
CA HIS A 116 7.86 3.39 16.02
C HIS A 116 9.35 3.11 16.27
N THR A 117 9.95 2.23 15.48
CA THR A 117 11.38 1.91 15.58
C THR A 117 12.24 3.14 15.31
N ARG A 118 11.91 3.91 14.27
CA ARG A 118 12.64 5.14 13.93
C ARG A 118 12.50 6.22 15.00
N ALA A 119 11.34 6.32 15.65
CA ALA A 119 11.13 7.23 16.77
C ALA A 119 12.01 6.83 17.97
N LEU A 120 12.02 5.54 18.32
CA LEU A 120 12.87 5.01 19.38
C LEU A 120 14.36 5.29 19.11
N ASP A 121 14.84 5.03 17.90
CA ASP A 121 16.24 5.29 17.52
C ASP A 121 16.60 6.78 17.65
N ALA A 122 15.67 7.67 17.29
CA ALA A 122 15.87 9.11 17.42
C ALA A 122 15.92 9.55 18.89
N GLU A 123 15.05 9.00 19.74
CA GLU A 123 15.07 9.24 21.19
C GLU A 123 16.38 8.76 21.82
N MET A 124 16.79 7.52 21.53
CA MET A 124 18.06 6.96 22.03
C MET A 124 19.27 7.81 21.62
N LYS A 125 19.29 8.28 20.36
CA LYS A 125 20.36 9.17 19.88
C LYS A 125 20.33 10.53 20.58
N SER A 126 19.15 11.08 20.84
CA SER A 126 18.99 12.33 21.58
C SER A 126 19.50 12.20 23.01
N ASP A 127 19.15 11.12 23.70
CA ASP A 127 19.60 10.84 25.08
C ASP A 127 21.12 10.69 25.14
N GLN A 128 21.70 9.96 24.19
CA GLN A 128 23.15 9.81 24.08
C GLN A 128 23.85 11.17 23.92
N LEU A 129 23.35 12.02 23.03
CA LEU A 129 23.90 13.37 22.83
C LEU A 129 23.77 14.24 24.09
N LEU A 130 22.68 14.08 24.86
CA LEU A 130 22.49 14.80 26.12
C LEU A 130 23.53 14.37 27.16
N ILE A 131 23.78 13.07 27.28
CA ILE A 131 24.82 12.51 28.17
C ILE A 131 26.20 13.05 27.78
N GLU A 132 26.54 12.97 26.49
CA GLU A 132 27.83 13.46 25.97
C GLU A 132 28.01 14.96 26.23
N LYS A 133 26.96 15.76 26.00
CA LYS A 133 26.98 17.20 26.30
C LYS A 133 27.20 17.46 27.79
N GLY A 134 26.58 16.68 28.67
CA GLY A 134 26.81 16.75 30.11
C GLY A 134 28.26 16.44 30.50
N ALA A 135 28.85 15.40 29.92
CA ALA A 135 30.24 15.02 30.16
C ALA A 135 31.22 16.11 29.68
N LEU A 136 31.01 16.66 28.48
CA LEU A 136 31.83 17.75 27.94
C LEU A 136 31.70 19.03 28.79
N ALA A 137 30.50 19.34 29.27
CA ALA A 137 30.30 20.49 30.17
C ALA A 137 31.06 20.32 31.49
N ALA A 138 31.07 19.11 32.06
CA ALA A 138 31.85 18.81 33.26
C ALA A 138 33.36 18.92 33.03
N GLN A 139 33.86 18.41 31.90
CA GLN A 139 35.27 18.53 31.52
C GLN A 139 35.67 19.99 31.33
N LEU A 140 34.84 20.79 30.64
CA LEU A 140 35.10 22.22 30.43
C LEU A 140 35.15 22.99 31.76
N ALA A 141 34.25 22.67 32.69
CA ALA A 141 34.25 23.28 34.02
C ALA A 141 35.54 22.93 34.79
N GLN A 142 35.98 21.68 34.75
CA GLN A 142 37.23 21.24 35.37
C GLN A 142 38.45 21.95 34.76
N GLU A 143 38.54 22.01 33.43
CA GLU A 143 39.64 22.70 32.75
C GLU A 143 39.66 24.20 33.08
N THR A 144 38.48 24.82 33.17
CA THR A 144 38.36 26.23 33.55
C THR A 144 38.90 26.50 34.95
N GLU A 145 38.59 25.64 35.92
CA GLU A 145 39.12 25.78 37.29
C GLU A 145 40.62 25.52 37.36
N LEU A 146 41.13 24.51 36.62
CA LEU A 146 42.57 24.26 36.50
C LEU A 146 43.30 25.46 35.91
N ARG A 147 42.74 26.08 34.86
CA ARG A 147 43.29 27.29 34.25
C ARG A 147 43.32 28.45 35.24
N LYS A 148 42.25 28.71 35.98
CA LYS A 148 42.22 29.75 37.02
C LYS A 148 43.29 29.50 38.10
N ALA A 149 43.46 28.26 38.52
CA ALA A 149 44.49 27.90 39.50
C ALA A 149 45.90 28.16 38.96
N LYS A 150 46.16 27.79 37.70
CA LYS A 150 47.43 28.05 37.02
C LYS A 150 47.69 29.54 36.81
N GLU A 151 46.68 30.32 36.45
CA GLU A 151 46.80 31.78 36.33
C GLU A 151 47.18 32.42 37.67
N LYS A 152 46.58 31.98 38.79
CA LYS A 152 46.98 32.42 40.14
C LYS A 152 48.42 32.03 40.47
N GLU A 153 48.83 30.81 40.14
CA GLU A 153 50.21 30.33 40.35
C GLU A 153 51.22 31.20 39.58
N ILE A 154 50.93 31.53 38.31
CA ILE A 154 51.75 32.41 37.49
C ILE A 154 51.85 33.81 38.10
N GLU A 155 50.74 34.36 38.62
CA GLU A 155 50.78 35.68 39.26
C GLU A 155 51.65 35.67 40.52
N ASN A 156 51.57 34.63 41.34
CA ASN A 156 52.42 34.48 42.52
C ASN A 156 53.90 34.36 42.15
N LEU A 157 54.22 33.58 41.10
CA LEU A 157 55.59 33.45 40.60
C LEU A 157 56.13 34.79 40.07
N ARG A 158 55.29 35.62 39.43
CA ARG A 158 55.68 36.97 39.01
C ARG A 158 56.01 37.86 40.20
N LYS A 159 55.19 37.86 41.26
CA LYS A 159 55.46 38.62 42.49
C LYS A 159 56.77 38.19 43.14
N LEU A 160 56.98 36.88 43.27
CA LEU A 160 58.20 36.32 43.84
C LEU A 160 59.45 36.69 43.02
N ARG A 161 59.34 36.64 41.68
CA ARG A 161 60.42 37.09 40.80
C ARG A 161 60.77 38.56 41.07
N ASP A 162 59.77 39.43 41.12
CA ASP A 162 59.98 40.87 41.32
C ASP A 162 60.65 41.16 42.69
N GLU A 163 60.27 40.42 43.74
CA GLU A 163 60.91 40.49 45.07
C GLU A 163 62.37 40.04 45.03
N LEU A 164 62.66 38.93 44.35
CA LEU A 164 64.02 38.41 44.21
C LEU A 164 64.90 39.34 43.36
N GLU A 165 64.36 39.92 42.30
CA GLU A 165 65.06 40.92 41.48
C GLU A 165 65.43 42.16 42.31
N PHE A 166 64.51 42.63 43.15
CA PHE A 166 64.77 43.74 44.08
C PHE A 166 65.88 43.39 45.09
N ALA A 167 65.77 42.24 45.76
CA ALA A 167 66.75 41.79 46.75
C ALA A 167 68.15 41.58 46.13
N LEU A 168 68.19 41.07 44.90
CA LEU A 168 69.43 40.89 44.14
C LEU A 168 70.10 42.24 43.84
N GLU A 169 69.30 43.25 43.47
CA GLU A 169 69.82 44.59 43.21
C GLU A 169 70.33 45.29 44.48
N GLU A 170 69.67 45.09 45.62
CA GLU A 170 70.17 45.55 46.92
C GLU A 170 71.48 44.85 47.31
N ALA A 171 71.56 43.54 47.14
CA ALA A 171 72.76 42.76 47.42
C ALA A 171 73.94 43.19 46.54
N LYS A 172 73.70 43.47 45.24
CA LYS A 172 74.72 44.02 44.33
C LYS A 172 75.25 45.36 44.82
N LYS A 173 74.37 46.28 45.22
CA LYS A 173 74.77 47.60 45.75
C LYS A 173 75.60 47.46 47.04
N ALA A 174 75.17 46.60 47.96
CA ALA A 174 75.91 46.33 49.19
C ALA A 174 77.29 45.72 48.93
N LEU A 175 77.38 44.75 47.99
CA LEU A 175 78.64 44.14 47.58
C LEU A 175 79.58 45.14 46.93
N GLN A 176 79.06 46.02 46.06
CA GLN A 176 79.85 47.07 45.43
C GLN A 176 80.44 48.02 46.48
N LYS A 177 79.62 48.48 47.43
CA LYS A 177 80.08 49.33 48.54
C LYS A 177 81.17 48.65 49.37
N SER A 178 80.97 47.40 49.76
CA SER A 178 81.98 46.61 50.47
C SER A 178 83.28 46.44 49.67
N SER A 179 83.19 46.24 48.35
CA SER A 179 84.36 46.17 47.48
C SER A 179 85.14 47.49 47.43
N GLU A 180 84.45 48.62 47.37
CA GLU A 180 85.04 49.96 47.43
C GLU A 180 85.70 50.22 48.79
N ASP A 181 85.03 49.86 49.89
CA ASP A 181 85.57 49.94 51.24
C ASP A 181 86.85 49.10 51.38
N ILE A 182 86.85 47.85 50.92
CA ILE A 182 88.03 46.97 50.91
C ILE A 182 89.17 47.58 50.08
N LYS A 183 88.88 48.14 48.90
CA LYS A 183 89.89 48.82 48.07
C LYS A 183 90.50 50.01 48.82
N SER A 184 89.67 50.82 49.48
CA SER A 184 90.12 51.98 50.26
C SER A 184 91.01 51.56 51.45
N LEU A 185 90.60 50.54 52.22
CA LEU A 185 91.36 50.00 53.33
C LEU A 185 92.71 49.42 52.88
N ARG A 186 92.73 48.71 51.75
CA ARG A 186 93.97 48.20 51.15
C ARG A 186 94.91 49.33 50.75
N LYS A 187 94.38 50.45 50.23
CA LYS A 187 95.18 51.63 49.91
C LYS A 187 95.78 52.27 51.17
N GLN A 188 94.97 52.48 52.22
CA GLN A 188 95.43 53.00 53.50
C GLN A 188 96.49 52.10 54.17
N LEU A 189 96.33 50.77 54.09
CA LEU A 189 97.31 49.81 54.58
C LEU A 189 98.66 49.91 53.84
N LYS A 190 98.64 50.10 52.52
CA LYS A 190 99.86 50.34 51.75
C LYS A 190 100.54 51.65 52.14
N GLU A 191 99.76 52.73 52.26
CA GLU A 191 100.28 54.04 52.69
C GLU A 191 100.87 53.99 54.11
N LYS A 192 100.27 53.24 55.05
CA LYS A 192 100.84 53.01 56.39
C LYS A 192 102.11 52.18 56.39
N ASN A 193 102.22 51.19 55.50
CA ASN A 193 103.43 50.36 55.38
C ASN A 193 104.57 51.07 54.63
N GLU A 194 104.27 52.11 53.85
CA GLU A 194 105.25 52.95 53.14
C GLU A 194 105.70 54.17 53.97
N GLN A 195 105.09 54.43 55.13
CA GLN A 195 105.61 55.40 56.10
C GLN A 195 106.87 54.83 56.79
N PRO A 196 108.02 55.53 56.75
CA PRO A 196 109.23 55.04 57.38
C PRO A 196 109.05 54.99 58.89
N ASN A 197 109.37 53.84 59.51
CA ASN A 197 109.53 53.71 60.95
C ASN A 197 110.63 54.68 61.42
N GLY A 198 110.22 55.87 61.86
CA GLY A 198 111.08 56.85 62.50
C GLY A 198 111.34 56.49 63.96
N GLN A 199 112.40 55.69 64.16
CA GLN A 199 113.33 55.63 65.30
C GLN A 199 112.84 55.24 66.70
N LEU A 200 113.45 54.17 67.23
CA LEU A 200 114.01 54.17 68.58
C LEU A 200 115.40 53.51 68.53
N PHE A 201 116.40 54.30 68.95
CA PHE A 201 117.74 53.96 69.47
C PHE A 201 118.55 52.81 68.86
#